data_AF-A0A525CP95-F1
#
_entry.id   AF-A0A525CP95-F1
#
_cell.length_a   1.000
_cell.length_b   1.000
_cell.length_c   1.000
_cell.angle_alpha   90.00
_cell.angle_beta   90.00
_cell.angle_gamma   90.00
#
_symmetry.space_group_name_H-M   'P 1'
#
loop_
_entity.id
_entity.type
_entity.pdbx_description
1 polymer ?
#
loop_
_entity_poly.entity_id
_entity_poly.type
_entity_poly.pdbx_seq_one_letter_code
_entity_poly.pdbx_strand_id
1 'polypeptide(L)' 'MPGYRILVIEERPKERIAYTRLFESLGFFVDAVPDGIEATDLLFRNKPAMILAAMETPNVNAEELLEQI' A
#
# COMPACT_ATOMS: atom_id res chain seq x y z
N MET A 1 16.46 2.80 2.61
CA MET A 1 16.60 3.64 3.82
C MET A 1 15.95 2.87 4.96
N PRO A 2 16.68 2.45 6.01
CA PRO A 2 16.07 1.67 7.09
C PRO A 2 15.07 2.54 7.86
N GLY A 3 13.81 2.08 7.96
CA GLY A 3 12.83 2.65 8.91
C GLY A 3 11.65 3.43 8.31
N TYR A 4 11.56 3.61 6.99
CA TYR A 4 10.37 4.20 6.36
C TYR A 4 9.28 3.14 6.13
N ARG A 5 8.01 3.57 6.25
CA ARG A 5 6.83 2.73 6.08
C ARG A 5 6.21 2.94 4.70
N ILE A 6 5.87 1.86 4.01
CA ILE A 6 5.24 1.85 2.68
C ILE A 6 3.88 1.17 2.79
N LEU A 7 2.86 1.71 2.13
CA LEU A 7 1.56 1.07 1.97
C LEU A 7 1.45 0.46 0.57
N VAL A 8 1.09 -0.83 0.49
CA VAL A 8 0.85 -1.56 -0.77
C VAL A 8 -0.64 -1.93 -0.87
N ILE A 9 -1.30 -1.52 -1.94
CA ILE A 9 -2.72 -1.80 -2.23
C ILE A 9 -2.78 -2.63 -3.50
N GLU A 10 -2.97 -3.94 -3.36
CA GLU A 10 -2.94 -4.89 -4.48
C GLU A 10 -3.84 -6.08 -4.17
N GLU A 11 -4.89 -6.32 -4.97
CA GLU A 11 -5.85 -7.39 -4.71
C GLU A 11 -5.24 -8.80 -4.92
N ARG A 12 -4.32 -8.94 -5.89
CA ARG A 12 -3.76 -10.24 -6.30
C ARG A 12 -2.76 -10.72 -5.25
N PRO A 13 -3.05 -11.84 -4.54
CA PRO A 13 -2.23 -12.25 -3.40
C PRO A 13 -0.77 -12.54 -3.76
N LYS A 14 -0.52 -13.07 -4.95
CA LYS A 14 0.84 -13.37 -5.42
C LYS A 14 1.68 -12.11 -5.59
N GLU A 15 1.11 -11.05 -6.16
CA GLU A 15 1.78 -9.78 -6.39
C GLU A 15 1.97 -9.04 -5.08
N ARG A 16 0.93 -8.99 -4.24
CA ARG A 16 1.01 -8.42 -2.89
C ARG A 16 2.15 -9.03 -2.08
N ILE A 17 2.26 -10.36 -2.03
CA ILE A 17 3.36 -11.06 -1.33
C ILE A 17 4.73 -10.74 -1.96
N ALA A 18 4.81 -10.67 -3.29
CA ALA A 18 6.06 -10.36 -3.97
C ALA A 18 6.57 -8.95 -3.63
N TYR A 19 5.67 -7.96 -3.66
CA TYR A 19 6.00 -6.58 -3.31
C TYR A 19 6.38 -6.44 -1.84
N THR A 20 5.61 -7.04 -0.92
CA THR A 20 5.94 -7.04 0.51
C THR A 20 7.35 -7.57 0.75
N ARG A 21 7.69 -8.75 0.23
CA ARG A 21 9.02 -9.35 0.40
C ARG A 21 10.13 -8.49 -0.21
N LEU A 22 9.90 -7.92 -1.39
CA LEU A 22 10.87 -7.05 -2.04
C LEU A 22 11.18 -5.83 -1.16
N PHE A 23 10.18 -5.09 -0.73
CA PHE A 23 10.41 -3.87 0.05
C PHE A 23 10.92 -4.15 1.47
N GLU A 24 10.42 -5.19 2.13
CA GLU A 24 10.98 -5.62 3.42
C GLU A 24 12.46 -5.99 3.31
N SER A 25 12.87 -6.67 2.23
CA SER A 25 14.28 -7.01 1.98
C SER A 25 15.17 -5.77 1.77
N LEU A 26 14.59 -4.64 1.39
CA LEU A 26 15.26 -3.34 1.25
C LEU A 26 15.24 -2.50 2.54
N GLY A 27 14.66 -3.04 3.64
CA GLY A 27 14.64 -2.41 4.97
C GLY A 27 13.45 -1.48 5.22
N PHE A 28 12.39 -1.57 4.42
CA PHE A 28 11.13 -0.85 4.66
C PHE A 28 10.19 -1.65 5.58
N PHE A 29 9.36 -0.93 6.34
CA PHE A 29 8.17 -1.53 6.94
C PHE A 29 7.04 -1.50 5.92
N VAL A 30 6.36 -2.62 5.71
CA VAL A 30 5.31 -2.71 4.69
C VAL A 30 3.97 -3.02 5.35
N ASP A 31 2.99 -2.14 5.14
CA ASP A 31 1.59 -2.47 5.32
C ASP A 31 1.03 -2.86 3.95
N ALA A 32 0.42 -4.05 3.83
CA ALA A 32 -0.05 -4.57 2.55
C ALA A 32 -1.49 -5.05 2.65
N VAL A 33 -2.37 -4.44 1.87
CA VAL A 33 -3.82 -4.63 1.92
C VAL A 33 -4.38 -5.03 0.56
N PRO A 34 -5.47 -5.82 0.52
CA PRO A 34 -6.08 -6.25 -0.73
C PRO A 34 -7.02 -5.22 -1.35
N ASP A 35 -7.48 -4.24 -0.57
CA ASP A 35 -8.52 -3.30 -0.98
C ASP A 35 -8.33 -1.91 -0.38
N GLY A 36 -9.17 -0.99 -0.87
CA GLY A 36 -9.18 0.40 -0.51
C GLY A 36 -9.69 0.77 0.87
N ILE A 37 -10.55 -0.06 1.47
CA ILE A 37 -11.18 0.27 2.76
C ILE A 37 -10.12 0.22 3.85
N GLU A 38 -9.36 -0.87 3.89
CA GLU A 38 -8.25 -1.02 4.83
C GLU A 38 -7.12 -0.02 4.53
N ALA A 39 -6.90 0.31 3.25
CA ALA A 39 -5.90 1.29 2.85
C ALA A 39 -6.17 2.69 3.41
N THR A 40 -7.40 3.18 3.30
CA THR A 40 -7.80 4.51 3.77
C THR A 40 -7.67 4.61 5.29
N ASP A 41 -8.09 3.59 6.03
CA ASP A 41 -7.90 3.51 7.48
C ASP A 41 -6.43 3.57 7.89
N LEU A 42 -5.55 2.90 7.14
CA LEU A 42 -4.11 2.93 7.38
C LEU A 42 -3.50 4.29 7.05
N LEU A 43 -3.92 4.96 5.97
CA LEU A 43 -3.44 6.29 5.61
C LEU A 43 -3.73 7.33 6.70
N PHE A 44 -4.91 7.27 7.32
CA PHE A 44 -5.27 8.16 8.42
C PHE A 44 -4.52 7.86 9.72
N ARG A 45 -4.20 6.58 9.99
CA ARG A 45 -3.51 6.18 11.23
C ARG A 45 -2.00 6.32 11.16
N ASN A 46 -1.42 5.96 10.03
CA ASN A 46 0.01 5.88 9.79
C ASN A 46 0.31 6.58 8.47
N LYS A 47 0.95 7.75 8.49
CA LYS A 47 1.33 8.44 7.25
C LYS A 47 2.49 7.70 6.58
N PRO A 48 2.28 6.95 5.48
CA PRO A 48 3.36 6.22 4.84
C PRO A 48 4.27 7.21 4.09
N ALA A 49 5.53 6.82 3.88
CA ALA A 49 6.46 7.57 3.06
C ALA A 49 6.21 7.38 1.56
N MET A 50 5.54 6.28 1.20
CA MET A 50 5.21 5.91 -0.18
C MET A 50 3.95 5.04 -0.19
N ILE A 51 3.14 5.20 -1.22
CA ILE A 51 1.98 4.35 -1.52
C ILE A 51 2.25 3.68 -2.87
N LEU A 52 2.10 2.35 -2.93
CA LEU A 52 2.07 1.58 -4.16
C LEU A 52 0.66 1.02 -4.32
N ALA A 53 -0.12 1.57 -5.24
CA ALA A 53 -1.49 1.15 -5.48
C ALA A 53 -1.64 0.61 -6.92
N ALA A 54 -2.31 -0.53 -7.07
CA ALA A 54 -2.84 -0.93 -8.36
C ALA A 54 -3.93 0.07 -8.80
N MET A 55 -3.99 0.36 -10.11
CA MET A 55 -4.92 1.37 -10.65
C MET A 55 -6.37 1.07 -10.30
N GLU A 56 -6.75 -0.20 -10.40
CA GLU A 56 -8.08 -0.69 -10.06
C GLU A 56 -7.93 -1.79 -9.01
N THR A 57 -8.61 -1.59 -7.88
CA THR A 57 -8.82 -2.62 -6.86
C THR A 57 -10.26 -2.55 -6.38
N PRO A 58 -10.80 -3.60 -5.74
CA PRO A 58 -12.08 -3.50 -5.08
C PRO A 58 -12.09 -2.32 -4.10
N ASN A 59 -13.14 -1.50 -4.18
CA ASN A 59 -13.41 -0.38 -3.27
C ASN A 59 -12.44 0.82 -3.32
N VAL A 60 -11.40 0.82 -4.16
CA VAL A 60 -10.55 2.01 -4.43
C VAL A 60 -10.06 2.03 -5.88
N ASN A 61 -10.21 3.20 -6.51
CA ASN A 61 -9.45 3.61 -7.69
C ASN A 61 -8.24 4.45 -7.23
N ALA A 62 -7.04 4.15 -7.74
CA ALA A 62 -5.84 4.87 -7.36
C ALA A 62 -5.91 6.38 -7.66
N GLU A 63 -6.62 6.81 -8.70
CA GLU A 63 -6.84 8.23 -9.02
C GLU A 63 -7.68 8.92 -7.94
N GLU A 64 -8.79 8.30 -7.52
CA GLU A 64 -9.64 8.82 -6.44
C GLU A 64 -8.87 8.89 -5.11
N LEU A 65 -7.96 7.95 -4.87
CA LEU A 65 -7.07 7.97 -3.71
C LEU A 65 -6.09 9.16 -3.75
N LEU A 66 -5.53 9.48 -4.92
CA LEU A 66 -4.62 10.61 -5.12
C LEU A 66 -5.31 11.95 -4.86
N GLU A 67 -6.60 12.08 -5.16
CA GLU A 67 -7.37 13.30 -4.89
C GLU A 67 -7.62 13.55 -3.39
N GLN A 68 -7.48 12.52 -2.54
CA GLN A 68 -7.78 12.58 -1.10
C GLN A 68 -6.56 12.84 -0.20
N ILE A 69 -5.35 12.87 -0.75
CA ILE A 69 -4.07 13.00 0.00
C ILE A 69 -3.34 14.31 -0.28
#